data_AF-A0A6V7W3G4-F1
#
_entry.id   AF-A0A6V7W3G4-F1
#
_cell.length_a   1.000
_cell.length_b   1.000
_cell.length_c   1.000
_cell.angle_alpha   90.00
_cell.angle_beta   90.00
_cell.angle_gamma   90.00
#
_symmetry.space_group_name_H-M   'P 1'
#
loop_
_entity.id
_entity.type
_entity.pdbx_description
1 polymer ?
#
loop_
_entity_poly.entity_id
_entity_poly.type
_entity_poly.pdbx_seq_one_letter_code
_entity_poly.pdbx_strand_id
1 'polypeptide(L)'
;MSINIFSKILFLINFSIYFIATIICSFSFSFKLPLPNLVPIRYDLQFQLPTASDKDPLVPTFVGTAKLEFQLTRQIPPYESKQQYLNNNEIIKLTFLSQKLDQFENITLIRYGEDEKEINFNVDVELRPPWEIDFLVREEKGGGGENKKLLTGRYILNIGRFEGIITYNKGLFYRDAGGLPLLASNFFFEFSPSLFPQLGGPLQKTTTKISLIHPHGTTALSSMHPIGPTESLNEHWQIFSFFKGNVNFLKETYTFCSSPKYSCLFNWNCCFA
;
A
#
# COMPACT_ATOMS: atom_id res chain seq x y z
N MET A 1 11.50 55.94 27.15
CA MET A 1 11.12 55.01 26.07
C MET A 1 11.65 53.63 26.44
N SER A 2 10.95 52.91 27.33
CA SER A 2 11.40 51.61 27.87
C SER A 2 10.34 50.58 27.52
N ILE A 3 10.54 49.86 26.42
CA ILE A 3 9.65 48.79 26.00
C ILE A 3 10.11 47.52 26.70
N ASN A 4 9.21 47.03 27.55
CA ASN A 4 9.29 45.86 28.42
C ASN A 4 9.97 44.64 27.81
N ILE A 5 11.19 44.35 28.28
CA ILE A 5 11.93 43.10 28.06
C ILE A 5 11.10 41.89 28.52
N PHE A 6 10.24 42.06 29.53
CA PHE A 6 9.33 41.02 30.03
C PHE A 6 8.33 40.53 28.98
N SER A 7 7.85 41.39 28.08
CA SER A 7 6.88 41.00 27.05
C SER A 7 7.50 40.13 25.96
N LYS A 8 8.78 40.33 25.65
CA LYS A 8 9.49 39.51 24.64
C LYS A 8 9.85 38.13 25.19
N ILE A 9 10.22 38.03 26.46
CA ILE A 9 10.53 36.75 27.12
C ILE A 9 9.26 35.89 27.27
N LEU A 10 8.13 36.49 27.64
CA LEU A 10 6.86 35.78 27.76
C LEU A 10 6.33 35.27 26.41
N PHE A 11 6.62 35.99 25.31
CA PHE A 11 6.27 35.57 23.95
C PHE A 11 7.14 34.39 23.47
N LEU A 12 8.44 34.42 23.77
CA LEU A 12 9.36 33.32 23.43
C LEU A 12 9.05 32.03 24.19
N ILE A 13 8.65 32.14 25.47
CA ILE A 13 8.27 30.97 26.28
C ILE A 13 6.95 30.37 25.77
N ASN A 14 5.94 31.18 25.45
CA ASN A 14 4.69 30.67 24.88
C ASN A 14 4.88 30.04 23.50
N PHE A 15 5.73 30.62 22.65
CA PHE A 15 6.03 30.05 21.33
C PHE A 15 6.76 28.71 21.46
N SER A 16 7.69 28.58 22.42
CA SER A 16 8.41 27.34 22.67
C SER A 16 7.51 26.26 23.25
N ILE A 17 6.56 26.60 24.12
CA ILE A 17 5.59 25.64 24.68
C ILE A 17 4.60 25.19 23.61
N TYR A 18 4.12 26.06 22.74
CA TYR A 18 3.26 25.67 21.60
C TYR A 18 4.03 24.84 20.59
N PHE A 19 5.30 25.13 20.32
CA PHE A 19 6.13 24.33 19.42
C PHE A 19 6.40 22.94 20.00
N ILE A 20 6.73 22.85 21.30
CA ILE A 20 6.93 21.59 22.01
C ILE A 20 5.62 20.81 22.13
N ALA A 21 4.49 21.47 22.42
CA ALA A 21 3.18 20.82 22.48
C ALA A 21 2.73 20.32 21.09
N THR A 22 3.04 21.05 20.01
CA THR A 22 2.75 20.59 18.65
C THR A 22 3.63 19.39 18.29
N ILE A 23 4.91 19.38 18.69
CA ILE A 23 5.83 18.25 18.48
C ILE A 23 5.39 17.03 19.32
N ILE A 24 5.05 17.21 20.60
CA ILE A 24 4.64 16.13 21.51
C ILE A 24 3.24 15.60 21.17
N CYS A 25 2.32 16.46 20.74
CA CYS A 25 0.98 16.04 20.29
C CYS A 25 1.03 15.38 18.91
N SER A 26 2.02 15.70 18.07
CA SER A 26 2.28 14.97 16.81
C SER A 26 2.96 13.61 17.05
N PHE A 27 3.65 13.43 18.18
CA PHE A 27 4.33 12.18 18.52
C PHE A 27 3.50 11.20 19.36
N SER A 28 2.30 11.60 19.81
CA SER A 28 1.38 10.71 20.54
C SER A 28 0.50 9.86 19.59
N PHE A 29 0.95 9.66 18.35
CA PHE A 29 0.41 8.62 17.49
C PHE A 29 0.96 7.27 17.99
N SER A 30 0.22 6.63 18.89
CA SER A 30 0.44 5.23 19.23
C SER A 30 0.06 4.38 18.01
N PHE A 31 0.91 4.37 16.98
CA PHE A 31 0.91 3.33 15.97
C PHE A 31 1.12 2.02 16.70
N LYS A 32 0.02 1.29 16.95
CA LYS A 32 0.12 -0.13 17.24
C LYS A 32 0.70 -0.73 15.98
N LEU A 33 2.02 -0.96 15.99
CA LEU A 33 2.72 -1.59 14.88
C LEU A 33 1.95 -2.85 14.50
N PRO A 34 1.59 -3.04 13.21
CA PRO A 34 0.92 -4.25 12.79
C PRO A 34 1.77 -5.46 13.20
N LEU A 35 1.05 -6.47 13.68
CA LEU A 35 1.48 -7.69 14.37
C LEU A 35 2.96 -8.07 14.12
N PRO A 36 3.80 -8.28 15.17
CA PRO A 36 5.18 -8.77 15.00
C PRO A 36 5.27 -10.14 14.33
N ASN A 37 4.12 -10.78 14.10
CA ASN A 37 3.97 -12.09 13.53
C ASN A 37 4.01 -12.08 11.99
N LEU A 38 3.82 -10.92 11.35
CA LEU A 38 3.79 -10.79 9.89
C LEU A 38 4.98 -9.96 9.42
N VAL A 39 5.86 -10.57 8.62
CA VAL A 39 7.05 -9.92 8.07
C VAL A 39 6.92 -9.87 6.54
N PRO A 40 6.77 -8.69 5.93
CA PRO A 40 6.63 -8.57 4.49
C PRO A 40 7.95 -8.89 3.79
N ILE A 41 7.85 -9.53 2.63
CA ILE A 41 8.98 -9.94 1.79
C ILE A 41 8.98 -9.14 0.50
N ARG A 42 7.82 -9.12 -0.19
CA ARG A 42 7.68 -8.56 -1.53
C ARG A 42 6.28 -8.01 -1.77
N TYR A 43 6.23 -6.91 -2.50
CA TYR A 43 5.00 -6.35 -3.05
C TYR A 43 5.09 -6.29 -4.57
N ASP A 44 4.16 -6.94 -5.25
CA ASP A 44 3.93 -6.73 -6.68
C ASP A 44 2.61 -5.97 -6.82
N LEU A 45 2.71 -4.72 -7.26
CA LEU A 45 1.61 -3.76 -7.30
C LEU A 45 1.33 -3.34 -8.74
N GLN A 46 0.07 -3.22 -9.09
CA GLN A 46 -0.35 -2.68 -10.38
C GLN A 46 -1.45 -1.65 -10.17
N PHE A 47 -1.34 -0.50 -10.84
CA PHE A 47 -2.29 0.60 -10.72
C PHE A 47 -2.75 1.06 -12.10
N GLN A 48 -4.05 1.21 -12.30
CA GLN A 48 -4.64 1.81 -13.49
C GLN A 48 -5.11 3.24 -13.20
N LEU A 49 -4.61 4.19 -14.00
CA LEU A 49 -4.66 5.61 -13.70
C LEU A 49 -4.86 6.51 -14.93
N PRO A 50 -5.70 7.56 -14.86
CA PRO A 50 -6.77 7.78 -13.89
C PRO A 50 -8.00 6.93 -14.20
N THR A 51 -8.82 6.63 -13.19
CA THR A 51 -10.19 6.13 -13.36
C THR A 51 -11.18 7.07 -12.68
N ALA A 52 -12.48 6.83 -12.86
CA ALA A 52 -13.55 7.50 -12.14
C ALA A 52 -14.26 6.49 -11.23
N SER A 53 -14.78 6.94 -10.09
CA SER A 53 -15.51 6.05 -9.19
C SER A 53 -16.82 5.60 -9.82
N ASP A 54 -17.18 4.33 -9.63
CA ASP A 54 -18.48 3.80 -10.05
C ASP A 54 -19.63 4.45 -9.24
N LYS A 55 -19.35 4.93 -8.03
CA LYS A 55 -20.33 5.55 -7.12
C LYS A 55 -20.53 7.05 -7.39
N ASP A 56 -19.45 7.77 -7.70
CA ASP A 56 -19.47 9.20 -8.03
C ASP A 56 -18.43 9.51 -9.12
N PRO A 57 -18.85 9.74 -10.38
CA PRO A 57 -17.96 10.04 -11.48
C PRO A 57 -17.12 11.32 -11.30
N LEU A 58 -17.50 12.20 -10.37
CA LEU A 58 -16.75 13.42 -10.05
C LEU A 58 -15.58 13.16 -9.12
N VAL A 59 -15.54 12.00 -8.44
CA VAL A 59 -14.43 11.60 -7.60
C VAL A 59 -13.42 10.85 -8.47
N PRO A 60 -12.20 11.39 -8.66
CA PRO A 60 -11.19 10.69 -9.41
C PRO A 60 -10.58 9.59 -8.56
N THR A 61 -10.43 8.43 -9.16
CA THR A 61 -10.01 7.20 -8.47
C THR A 61 -8.93 6.49 -9.23
N PHE A 62 -8.43 5.43 -8.62
CA PHE A 62 -7.57 4.47 -9.26
C PHE A 62 -8.03 3.06 -8.93
N VAL A 63 -7.77 2.14 -9.85
CA VAL A 63 -7.96 0.72 -9.60
C VAL A 63 -6.59 0.08 -9.39
N GLY A 64 -6.46 -0.67 -8.31
CA GLY A 64 -5.25 -1.38 -7.94
C GLY A 64 -5.43 -2.89 -7.94
N THR A 65 -4.35 -3.60 -8.24
CA THR A 65 -4.19 -5.02 -7.91
C THR A 65 -2.91 -5.17 -7.09
N ALA A 66 -2.90 -6.14 -6.18
CA ALA A 66 -1.77 -6.34 -5.31
C ALA A 66 -1.52 -7.81 -5.03
N LYS A 67 -0.25 -8.18 -5.05
CA LYS A 67 0.26 -9.47 -4.57
C LYS A 67 1.26 -9.19 -3.46
N LEU A 68 0.88 -9.54 -2.24
CA LEU A 68 1.63 -9.27 -1.02
C LEU A 68 2.23 -10.58 -0.50
N GLU A 69 3.54 -10.73 -0.61
CA GLU A 69 4.27 -11.88 -0.06
C GLU A 69 4.79 -11.55 1.34
N PHE A 70 4.53 -12.42 2.30
CA PHE A 70 4.96 -12.25 3.68
C PHE A 70 5.26 -13.59 4.38
N GLN A 71 6.07 -13.51 5.42
CA GLN A 71 6.34 -14.60 6.35
C GLN A 71 5.46 -14.45 7.59
N LEU A 72 4.68 -15.48 7.89
CA LEU A 72 4.04 -15.67 9.19
C LEU A 72 5.06 -16.34 10.12
N THR A 73 5.52 -15.61 11.14
CA THR A 73 6.59 -16.05 12.06
C THR A 73 6.04 -16.73 13.31
N ARG A 74 4.79 -16.45 13.68
CA ARG A 74 4.10 -17.06 14.84
C ARG A 74 2.65 -17.31 14.49
N GLN A 75 2.08 -18.36 15.07
CA GLN A 75 0.65 -18.62 14.94
C GLN A 75 -0.15 -17.45 15.53
N ILE A 76 -1.20 -17.07 14.82
CA ILE A 76 -2.13 -16.03 15.25
C ILE A 76 -3.32 -16.74 15.91
N PRO A 77 -3.73 -16.34 17.12
CA PRO A 77 -4.87 -16.96 17.78
C PRO A 77 -6.16 -16.70 16.99
N PRO A 78 -7.17 -17.58 17.10
CA PRO A 78 -8.49 -17.34 16.53
C PRO A 78 -9.08 -16.02 16.99
N TYR A 79 -9.72 -15.31 16.05
CA TYR A 79 -10.37 -14.04 16.29
C TYR A 79 -11.73 -14.24 16.96
N GLU A 80 -11.79 -14.08 18.28
CA GLU A 80 -13.04 -14.20 19.04
C GLU A 80 -14.08 -13.18 18.56
N SER A 81 -15.07 -13.64 17.81
CA SER A 81 -16.23 -12.84 17.40
C SER A 81 -17.52 -13.54 17.82
N LYS A 82 -18.57 -12.77 18.16
CA LYS A 82 -19.89 -13.33 18.52
C LYS A 82 -20.48 -14.23 17.42
N GLN A 83 -20.01 -14.09 16.17
CA GLN A 83 -20.46 -14.90 15.03
C GLN A 83 -19.72 -16.26 14.91
N GLN A 84 -18.53 -16.43 15.50
CA GLN A 84 -17.81 -17.71 15.48
C GLN A 84 -18.60 -18.85 16.13
N TYR A 85 -19.41 -18.55 17.14
CA TYR A 85 -20.24 -19.54 17.85
C TYR A 85 -21.33 -20.19 16.98
N LEU A 86 -21.66 -19.62 15.82
CA LEU A 86 -22.73 -20.13 14.95
C LEU A 86 -22.22 -21.09 13.87
N ASN A 87 -20.96 -20.99 13.44
CA ASN A 87 -20.48 -21.67 12.22
C ASN A 87 -19.35 -22.68 12.42
N ASN A 88 -18.88 -22.93 13.66
CA ASN A 88 -17.81 -23.90 14.00
C ASN A 88 -16.46 -23.75 13.24
N ASN A 89 -16.29 -22.70 12.45
CA ASN A 89 -15.05 -22.41 11.73
C ASN A 89 -14.24 -21.39 12.51
N GLU A 90 -12.97 -21.73 12.78
CA GLU A 90 -12.01 -20.80 13.36
C GLU A 90 -11.67 -19.73 12.31
N ILE A 91 -11.81 -18.46 12.69
CA ILE A 91 -11.47 -17.32 11.82
C ILE A 91 -10.19 -16.73 12.36
N ILE A 92 -9.16 -16.61 11.52
CA ILE A 92 -7.93 -15.89 11.84
C ILE A 92 -7.99 -14.51 11.21
N LYS A 93 -7.57 -13.50 11.95
CA LYS A 93 -7.60 -12.11 11.50
C LYS A 93 -6.20 -11.59 11.21
N LEU A 94 -5.99 -11.11 9.98
CA LEU A 94 -4.76 -10.47 9.56
C LEU A 94 -5.02 -8.98 9.35
N THR A 95 -4.44 -8.13 10.20
CA THR A 95 -4.63 -6.67 10.15
C THR A 95 -3.50 -6.00 9.37
N PHE A 96 -3.89 -5.17 8.39
CA PHE A 96 -2.99 -4.40 7.53
C PHE A 96 -3.29 -2.91 7.67
N LEU A 97 -2.28 -2.06 7.46
CA LEU A 97 -2.50 -0.62 7.36
C LEU A 97 -3.14 -0.29 6.01
N SER A 98 -4.20 0.50 6.03
CA SER A 98 -4.95 0.90 4.82
C SER A 98 -5.70 2.20 5.07
N GLN A 99 -5.70 3.11 4.10
CA GLN A 99 -6.42 4.38 4.19
C GLN A 99 -7.21 4.66 2.92
N LYS A 100 -8.53 4.88 3.06
CA LYS A 100 -9.37 5.28 1.92
C LYS A 100 -9.28 4.34 0.72
N LEU A 101 -9.09 3.04 0.98
CA LEU A 101 -9.21 1.97 0.00
C LEU A 101 -10.56 1.28 0.20
N ASP A 102 -11.21 0.90 -0.88
CA ASP A 102 -12.53 0.24 -0.88
C ASP A 102 -12.61 -0.77 -2.04
N GLN A 103 -13.76 -1.41 -2.24
CA GLN A 103 -14.08 -2.27 -3.39
C GLN A 103 -13.09 -3.42 -3.58
N PHE A 104 -12.74 -4.10 -2.49
CA PHE A 104 -11.85 -5.25 -2.52
C PHE A 104 -12.56 -6.48 -3.11
N GLU A 105 -11.99 -7.06 -4.17
CA GLU A 105 -12.56 -8.21 -4.88
C GLU A 105 -11.48 -9.26 -5.21
N ASN A 106 -11.91 -10.50 -5.40
CA ASN A 106 -11.07 -11.63 -5.82
C ASN A 106 -9.83 -11.81 -4.93
N ILE A 107 -10.08 -12.01 -3.64
CA ILE A 107 -9.02 -12.06 -2.62
C ILE A 107 -8.76 -13.50 -2.26
N THR A 108 -7.50 -13.90 -2.38
CA THR A 108 -7.06 -15.25 -2.04
C THR A 108 -5.79 -15.19 -1.23
N LEU A 109 -5.70 -16.06 -0.24
CA LEU A 109 -4.47 -16.29 0.48
C LEU A 109 -3.95 -17.67 0.10
N ILE A 110 -2.70 -17.73 -0.33
CA ILE A 110 -2.05 -18.94 -0.81
C ILE A 110 -0.86 -19.26 0.08
N ARG A 111 -0.74 -20.53 0.47
CA ARG A 111 0.48 -21.10 1.03
C ARG A 111 1.03 -22.17 0.10
N TYR A 112 2.32 -22.15 -0.16
CA TYR A 112 3.01 -23.27 -0.78
C TYR A 112 3.41 -24.26 0.32
N GLY A 113 2.86 -25.48 0.27
CA GLY A 113 3.26 -26.58 1.13
C GLY A 113 4.68 -27.08 0.82
N GLU A 114 5.21 -27.97 1.67
CA GLU A 114 6.52 -28.59 1.46
C GLU A 114 6.58 -29.39 0.15
N ASP A 115 5.46 -29.94 -0.29
CA ASP A 115 5.32 -30.68 -1.57
C ASP A 115 5.01 -29.76 -2.77
N GLU A 116 5.25 -28.45 -2.66
CA GLU A 116 4.87 -27.41 -3.65
C GLU A 116 3.36 -27.30 -3.94
N LYS A 117 2.52 -28.09 -3.25
CA LYS A 117 1.06 -27.98 -3.38
C LYS A 117 0.56 -26.65 -2.85
N GLU A 118 -0.26 -25.99 -3.67
CA GLU A 118 -0.93 -24.74 -3.32
C GLU A 118 -2.13 -25.00 -2.40
N ILE A 119 -2.09 -24.40 -1.21
CA ILE A 119 -3.21 -24.40 -0.28
C ILE A 119 -3.86 -23.03 -0.35
N ASN A 120 -5.06 -23.00 -0.91
CA ASN A 120 -5.88 -21.80 -1.04
C ASN A 120 -6.82 -21.64 0.17
N PHE A 121 -6.83 -20.45 0.75
CA PHE A 121 -7.72 -20.06 1.82
C PHE A 121 -8.73 -19.03 1.33
N ASN A 122 -9.97 -19.17 1.80
CA ASN A 122 -11.00 -18.18 1.60
C ASN A 122 -10.76 -16.99 2.53
N VAL A 123 -10.82 -15.78 1.97
CA VAL A 123 -10.53 -14.54 2.69
C VAL A 123 -11.69 -13.58 2.52
N ASP A 124 -12.32 -13.21 3.63
CA ASP A 124 -13.27 -12.11 3.70
C ASP A 124 -12.55 -10.82 4.12
N VAL A 125 -13.16 -9.66 3.85
CA VAL A 125 -12.59 -8.36 4.21
C VAL A 125 -13.53 -7.58 5.12
N GLU A 126 -12.95 -7.03 6.17
CA GLU A 126 -13.61 -6.06 7.04
C GLU A 126 -12.83 -4.73 7.00
N LEU A 127 -13.47 -3.69 6.48
CA LEU A 127 -12.89 -2.35 6.44
C LEU A 127 -12.91 -1.71 7.83
N ARG A 128 -11.77 -1.23 8.31
CA ARG A 128 -11.64 -0.59 9.62
C ARG A 128 -11.08 0.83 9.49
N PRO A 129 -11.91 1.76 8.97
CA PRO A 129 -11.51 3.13 8.83
C PRO A 129 -11.13 3.72 10.20
N PRO A 130 -10.13 4.62 10.26
CA PRO A 130 -9.52 5.29 9.12
C PRO A 130 -8.24 4.65 8.55
N TRP A 131 -7.62 3.71 9.27
CA TRP A 131 -6.21 3.34 9.06
C TRP A 131 -5.94 1.84 8.92
N GLU A 132 -6.96 0.99 9.05
CA GLU A 132 -6.79 -0.46 9.08
C GLU A 132 -7.77 -1.17 8.14
N ILE A 133 -7.35 -2.36 7.73
CA ILE A 133 -8.19 -3.35 7.05
C ILE A 133 -7.89 -4.72 7.63
N ASP A 134 -8.94 -5.48 7.91
CA ASP A 134 -8.83 -6.82 8.46
C ASP A 134 -9.18 -7.84 7.36
N PHE A 135 -8.22 -8.71 7.04
CA PHE A 135 -8.45 -9.90 6.20
C PHE A 135 -8.79 -11.08 7.10
N LEU A 136 -10.01 -11.59 6.96
CA LEU A 136 -10.58 -12.67 7.76
C LEU A 136 -10.39 -13.99 7.01
N VAL A 137 -9.45 -14.80 7.48
CA VAL A 137 -9.12 -16.09 6.90
C VAL A 137 -9.90 -17.18 7.63
N ARG A 138 -10.67 -17.99 6.89
CA ARG A 138 -11.42 -19.10 7.47
C ARG A 138 -10.59 -20.37 7.46
N GLU A 139 -10.35 -20.96 8.62
CA GLU A 139 -9.77 -22.29 8.72
C GLU A 139 -10.85 -23.36 8.52
N GLU A 140 -10.57 -24.32 7.66
CA GLU A 140 -11.49 -25.41 7.33
C GLU A 140 -10.95 -26.73 7.90
N LYS A 141 -11.80 -27.42 8.67
CA LYS A 141 -11.58 -28.82 9.02
C LYS A 141 -12.01 -29.66 7.81
N GLY A 142 -11.04 -30.09 7.00
CA GLY A 142 -11.32 -30.90 5.82
C GLY A 142 -11.96 -32.23 6.21
N GLY A 143 -13.07 -32.59 5.56
CA GLY A 143 -13.72 -33.91 5.70
C GLY A 143 -12.90 -35.08 5.13
N GLY A 144 -11.72 -34.81 4.56
CA GLY A 144 -10.84 -35.76 3.88
C GLY A 144 -9.36 -35.62 4.25
N GLY A 145 -9.02 -35.21 5.47
CA GLY A 145 -7.67 -35.37 6.04
C GLY A 145 -6.72 -34.16 5.97
N GLU A 146 -6.96 -33.18 5.10
CA GLU A 146 -6.17 -31.94 5.09
C GLU A 146 -6.86 -30.85 5.93
N ASN A 147 -6.35 -30.63 7.15
CA ASN A 147 -6.75 -29.48 7.97
C ASN A 147 -6.12 -28.20 7.39
N LYS A 148 -6.94 -27.33 6.80
CA LYS A 148 -6.49 -26.02 6.29
C LYS A 148 -6.33 -25.05 7.46
N LYS A 149 -5.18 -25.13 8.12
CA LYS A 149 -4.78 -24.23 9.20
C LYS A 149 -3.68 -23.27 8.76
N LEU A 150 -3.72 -22.05 9.28
CA LEU A 150 -2.67 -21.04 9.15
C LEU A 150 -1.49 -21.41 10.05
N LEU A 151 -0.49 -22.06 9.45
CA LEU A 151 0.76 -22.42 10.10
C LEU A 151 1.84 -21.37 9.85
N THR A 152 2.88 -21.33 10.66
CA THR A 152 4.06 -20.49 10.36
C THR A 152 4.63 -20.86 9.00
N GLY A 153 4.98 -19.87 8.18
CA GLY A 153 5.39 -20.11 6.79
C GLY A 153 5.29 -18.88 5.91
N ARG A 154 5.59 -19.06 4.62
CA ARG A 154 5.41 -18.02 3.60
C ARG A 154 4.03 -18.08 3.00
N TYR A 155 3.45 -16.90 2.81
CA TYR A 155 2.13 -16.71 2.26
C TYR A 155 2.14 -15.64 1.19
N ILE A 156 1.20 -15.77 0.28
CA ILE A 156 0.90 -14.79 -0.75
C ILE A 156 -0.56 -14.40 -0.62
N LEU A 157 -0.81 -13.14 -0.26
CA LEU A 157 -2.15 -12.55 -0.35
C LEU A 157 -2.29 -11.89 -1.72
N ASN A 158 -3.18 -12.42 -2.55
CA ASN A 158 -3.56 -11.81 -3.81
C ASN A 158 -4.84 -11.00 -3.61
N ILE A 159 -4.85 -9.79 -4.13
CA ILE A 159 -5.99 -8.89 -4.19
C ILE A 159 -6.20 -8.58 -5.66
N GLY A 160 -7.23 -9.18 -6.25
CA GLY A 160 -7.49 -9.05 -7.68
C GLY A 160 -7.95 -7.66 -8.08
N ARG A 161 -8.70 -6.97 -7.22
CA ARG A 161 -9.10 -5.56 -7.41
C ARG A 161 -9.28 -4.86 -6.07
N PHE A 162 -8.89 -3.60 -6.01
CA PHE A 162 -9.32 -2.63 -5.00
C PHE A 162 -9.35 -1.23 -5.62
N GLU A 163 -10.11 -0.32 -5.03
CA GLU A 163 -10.24 1.07 -5.46
C GLU A 163 -9.61 2.00 -4.42
N GLY A 164 -8.97 3.06 -4.87
CA GLY A 164 -8.52 4.14 -4.01
C GLY A 164 -8.78 5.51 -4.65
N ILE A 165 -8.71 6.55 -3.83
CA ILE A 165 -9.06 7.91 -4.24
C ILE A 165 -7.80 8.68 -4.63
N ILE A 166 -7.85 9.35 -5.79
CA ILE A 166 -6.83 10.34 -6.16
C ILE A 166 -7.18 11.65 -5.46
N THR A 167 -6.24 12.17 -4.67
CA THR A 167 -6.47 13.39 -3.89
C THR A 167 -5.84 14.62 -4.56
N TYR A 168 -5.80 15.75 -3.86
CA TYR A 168 -5.13 16.96 -4.35
C TYR A 168 -3.71 17.15 -3.81
N ASN A 169 -3.32 16.48 -2.72
CA ASN A 169 -2.02 16.73 -2.08
C ASN A 169 -1.41 15.56 -1.28
N LYS A 170 -2.06 14.39 -1.22
CA LYS A 170 -1.65 13.26 -0.37
C LYS A 170 -1.70 11.94 -1.14
N GLY A 171 -0.78 11.03 -0.84
CA GLY A 171 -0.76 9.71 -1.47
C GLY A 171 -0.58 9.84 -2.97
N LEU A 172 -1.57 9.39 -3.75
CA LEU A 172 -1.67 9.68 -5.17
C LEU A 172 -2.53 10.94 -5.38
N PHE A 173 -2.02 11.91 -6.13
CA PHE A 173 -2.70 13.20 -6.26
C PHE A 173 -2.50 13.88 -7.62
N TYR A 174 -3.46 14.76 -7.95
CA TYR A 174 -3.35 15.65 -9.10
C TYR A 174 -2.48 16.86 -8.81
N ARG A 175 -1.73 17.26 -9.82
CA ARG A 175 -1.02 18.52 -9.85
C ARG A 175 -1.15 19.17 -11.21
N ASP A 176 -1.43 20.47 -11.22
CA ASP A 176 -1.31 21.28 -12.42
C ASP A 176 0.15 21.72 -12.61
N ALA A 177 0.68 21.48 -13.80
CA ALA A 177 1.99 21.95 -14.23
C ALA A 177 1.86 22.77 -15.52
N GLY A 178 1.45 24.03 -15.38
CA GLY A 178 1.35 24.97 -16.49
C GLY A 178 0.15 24.71 -17.41
N GLY A 179 -1.00 24.34 -16.85
CA GLY A 179 -2.22 24.01 -17.57
C GLY A 179 -2.31 22.54 -18.01
N LEU A 180 -1.36 21.71 -17.59
CA LEU A 180 -1.32 20.27 -17.92
C LEU A 180 -1.58 19.44 -16.66
N PRO A 181 -2.59 18.55 -16.67
CA PRO A 181 -2.86 17.68 -15.54
C PRO A 181 -1.77 16.60 -15.44
N LEU A 182 -1.12 16.53 -14.28
CA LEU A 182 -0.19 15.47 -13.94
C LEU A 182 -0.72 14.68 -12.75
N LEU A 183 -0.47 13.37 -12.76
CA LEU A 183 -0.59 12.53 -11.58
C LEU A 183 0.79 12.38 -10.96
N ALA A 184 0.87 12.70 -9.68
CA ALA A 184 2.07 12.59 -8.88
C ALA A 184 1.77 11.85 -7.60
N SER A 185 2.82 11.37 -6.96
CA SER A 185 2.67 10.60 -5.75
C SER A 185 3.64 11.04 -4.66
N ASN A 186 3.16 11.04 -3.42
CA ASN A 186 3.93 11.36 -2.23
C ASN A 186 3.62 10.30 -1.17
N PHE A 187 4.59 9.43 -0.94
CA PHE A 187 4.48 8.29 -0.04
C PHE A 187 5.24 8.48 1.26
N PHE A 188 5.57 9.72 1.61
CA PHE A 188 6.20 10.00 2.90
C PHE A 188 5.31 9.43 4.02
N PHE A 189 5.92 8.59 4.85
CA PHE A 189 5.43 7.63 5.87
C PHE A 189 3.93 7.47 6.18
N GLU A 190 3.14 8.54 6.18
CA GLU A 190 1.72 8.50 6.51
C GLU A 190 0.82 8.17 5.31
N PHE A 191 1.26 8.40 4.07
CA PHE A 191 0.35 8.35 2.91
C PHE A 191 0.48 7.10 2.05
N SER A 192 1.48 6.27 2.30
CA SER A 192 1.67 5.04 1.52
C SER A 192 0.52 4.01 1.71
N PRO A 193 -0.15 3.89 2.88
CA PRO A 193 -1.31 2.99 3.02
C PRO A 193 -2.56 3.45 2.24
N SER A 194 -2.53 4.65 1.65
CA SER A 194 -3.62 5.11 0.78
C SER A 194 -3.50 4.61 -0.67
N LEU A 195 -2.48 3.82 -0.98
CA LEU A 195 -2.27 3.24 -2.31
C LEU A 195 -2.49 1.75 -2.35
N PHE A 196 -2.14 1.03 -1.29
CA PHE A 196 -2.33 -0.40 -1.19
C PHE A 196 -2.30 -0.80 0.30
N PRO A 197 -2.92 -1.93 0.68
CA PRO A 197 -2.81 -2.45 2.04
C PRO A 197 -1.36 -2.82 2.37
N GLN A 198 -0.85 -2.37 3.53
CA GLN A 198 0.54 -2.57 3.92
C GLN A 198 0.67 -3.43 5.16
N LEU A 199 1.63 -4.34 5.11
CA LEU A 199 2.15 -5.03 6.28
C LEU A 199 3.35 -4.27 6.82
N GLY A 200 3.43 -4.22 8.15
CA GLY A 200 4.59 -3.66 8.82
C GLY A 200 4.51 -2.17 9.08
N GLY A 201 5.47 -1.72 9.89
CA GLY A 201 5.74 -0.30 10.09
C GLY A 201 6.83 0.22 9.14
N PRO A 202 7.20 1.50 9.28
CA PRO A 202 8.17 2.20 8.44
C PRO A 202 9.56 1.55 8.33
N LEU A 203 9.89 0.63 9.24
CA LEU A 203 11.22 0.03 9.37
C LEU A 203 11.41 -1.28 8.59
N GLN A 204 10.34 -1.85 8.03
CA GLN A 204 10.42 -3.13 7.32
C GLN A 204 10.73 -2.90 5.83
N LYS A 205 11.90 -3.37 5.39
CA LYS A 205 12.33 -3.30 3.99
C LYS A 205 11.71 -4.43 3.18
N THR A 206 11.19 -4.11 2.00
CA THR A 206 10.60 -5.08 1.06
C THR A 206 11.20 -4.90 -0.33
N THR A 207 11.15 -5.96 -1.13
CA THR A 207 11.29 -5.81 -2.59
C THR A 207 9.96 -5.35 -3.18
N THR A 208 9.98 -4.52 -4.22
CA THR A 208 8.74 -3.97 -4.77
C THR A 208 8.82 -3.90 -6.30
N LYS A 209 7.84 -4.49 -6.97
CA LYS A 209 7.54 -4.28 -8.38
C LYS A 209 6.31 -3.40 -8.49
N ILE A 210 6.34 -2.43 -9.40
CA ILE A 210 5.23 -1.53 -9.65
C ILE A 210 4.96 -1.50 -11.14
N SER A 211 3.72 -1.75 -11.52
CA SER A 211 3.26 -1.62 -12.89
C SER A 211 2.18 -0.53 -12.95
N LEU A 212 2.34 0.39 -13.89
CA LEU A 212 1.40 1.49 -14.09
C LEU A 212 0.71 1.31 -15.43
N ILE A 213 -0.61 1.21 -15.39
CA ILE A 213 -1.47 1.26 -16.58
C ILE A 213 -1.94 2.69 -16.75
N HIS A 214 -1.60 3.30 -17.88
CA HIS A 214 -1.89 4.70 -18.16
C HIS A 214 -2.26 4.88 -19.64
N PRO A 215 -2.95 5.98 -20.02
CA PRO A 215 -3.38 6.18 -21.39
C PRO A 215 -2.21 6.34 -22.36
N HIS A 216 -2.43 6.00 -23.62
CA HIS A 216 -1.53 6.39 -24.70
C HIS A 216 -1.31 7.90 -24.75
N GLY A 217 -0.12 8.33 -25.17
CA GLY A 217 0.25 9.75 -25.18
C GLY A 217 0.66 10.32 -23.82
N THR A 218 0.72 9.49 -22.77
CA THR A 218 1.29 9.85 -21.47
C THR A 218 2.55 9.04 -21.18
N THR A 219 3.42 9.56 -20.32
CA THR A 219 4.68 8.94 -19.91
C THR A 219 4.60 8.59 -18.43
N ALA A 220 4.94 7.37 -18.03
CA ALA A 220 5.09 7.01 -16.62
C ALA A 220 6.56 7.06 -16.19
N LEU A 221 6.84 7.64 -15.03
CA LEU A 221 8.18 7.80 -14.47
C LEU A 221 8.20 7.27 -13.04
N SER A 222 9.30 6.64 -12.65
CA SER A 222 9.56 6.18 -11.28
C SER A 222 11.02 6.44 -10.92
N SER A 223 11.34 6.52 -9.63
CA SER A 223 12.74 6.48 -9.16
C SER A 223 13.34 5.05 -9.21
N MET A 224 12.51 4.05 -9.48
CA MET A 224 12.89 2.64 -9.66
C MET A 224 13.36 2.37 -11.10
N HIS A 225 14.15 1.31 -11.30
CA HIS A 225 14.60 0.92 -12.64
C HIS A 225 13.42 0.35 -13.46
N PRO A 226 13.26 0.74 -14.74
CA PRO A 226 12.25 0.15 -15.61
C PRO A 226 12.58 -1.31 -15.92
N ILE A 227 11.53 -2.14 -16.00
CA ILE A 227 11.61 -3.57 -16.36
C ILE A 227 11.14 -3.69 -17.81
N GLY A 228 12.03 -3.39 -18.76
CA GLY A 228 11.72 -3.45 -20.19
C GLY A 228 11.00 -2.21 -20.72
N PRO A 229 10.55 -2.24 -21.99
CA PRO A 229 9.85 -1.14 -22.63
C PRO A 229 8.38 -1.04 -22.16
N THR A 230 7.73 0.07 -22.50
CA THR A 230 6.28 0.22 -22.33
C THR A 230 5.54 -0.69 -23.33
N GLU A 231 4.53 -1.41 -22.85
CA GLU A 231 3.76 -2.38 -23.64
C GLU A 231 2.32 -1.87 -23.83
N SER A 232 1.76 -2.03 -25.03
CA SER A 232 0.37 -1.67 -25.29
C SER A 232 -0.56 -2.78 -24.77
N LEU A 233 -1.53 -2.43 -23.94
CA LEU A 233 -2.57 -3.36 -23.47
C LEU A 233 -3.75 -3.41 -24.44
N ASN A 234 -4.15 -2.24 -24.96
CA ASN A 234 -5.20 -2.09 -25.97
C ASN A 234 -5.02 -0.73 -26.68
N GLU A 235 -6.03 -0.30 -27.44
CA GLU A 235 -6.01 0.95 -28.22
C GLU A 235 -5.92 2.22 -27.36
N HIS A 236 -6.28 2.16 -26.08
CA HIS A 236 -6.35 3.32 -25.19
C HIS A 236 -5.32 3.28 -24.06
N TRP A 237 -4.88 2.08 -23.67
CA TRP A 237 -4.07 1.85 -22.48
C TRP A 237 -2.76 1.15 -22.80
N GLN A 238 -1.72 1.55 -22.08
CA GLN A 238 -0.40 0.96 -22.08
C GLN A 238 0.06 0.70 -20.64
N ILE A 239 0.99 -0.23 -20.46
CA ILE A 239 1.55 -0.62 -19.17
C ILE A 239 3.06 -0.39 -19.15
N PHE A 240 3.55 0.16 -18.04
CA PHE A 240 4.98 0.32 -17.82
C PHE A 240 5.36 -0.13 -16.42
N SER A 241 6.39 -0.97 -16.33
CA SER A 241 6.76 -1.68 -15.10
C SER A 241 8.12 -1.24 -14.57
N PHE A 242 8.26 -1.18 -13.25
CA PHE A 242 9.46 -0.79 -12.54
C PHE A 242 9.77 -1.75 -11.40
N PHE A 243 11.06 -1.91 -11.06
CA PHE A 243 11.52 -2.78 -9.99
C PHE A 243 12.46 -2.08 -9.01
N LYS A 244 12.24 -2.36 -7.72
CA LYS A 244 13.14 -2.04 -6.62
C LYS A 244 13.55 -3.32 -5.89
N GLY A 245 14.81 -3.70 -6.06
CA GLY A 245 15.46 -4.82 -5.37
C GLY A 245 16.99 -4.70 -5.50
N ASN A 246 17.74 -5.67 -4.96
CA ASN A 246 19.20 -5.69 -5.12
C ASN A 246 19.56 -5.88 -6.60
N VAL A 247 20.15 -4.85 -7.21
CA VAL A 247 20.37 -4.69 -8.66
C VAL A 247 21.59 -5.48 -9.16
N ASN A 248 21.84 -6.68 -8.65
CA ASN A 248 22.92 -7.53 -9.18
C ASN A 248 22.50 -8.31 -10.44
N PHE A 249 21.30 -8.06 -10.98
CA PHE A 249 20.73 -8.90 -12.06
C PHE A 249 20.32 -8.19 -13.34
N LEU A 250 20.51 -6.87 -13.48
CA LEU A 250 20.15 -6.17 -14.71
C LEU A 250 21.25 -5.19 -15.12
N LYS A 251 22.27 -5.73 -15.80
CA LYS A 251 23.10 -4.93 -16.72
C LYS A 251 22.40 -4.98 -18.07
N GLU A 252 21.65 -3.93 -18.40
CA GLU A 252 21.42 -3.57 -19.79
C GLU A 252 21.08 -2.07 -19.87
N THR A 253 21.98 -1.35 -20.53
CA THR A 253 21.98 0.07 -20.84
C THR A 253 20.82 0.45 -21.74
N TYR A 254 19.99 1.43 -21.37
CA TYR A 254 19.18 2.17 -22.34
C TYR A 254 19.00 3.66 -22.01
N THR A 255 18.74 4.36 -23.10
CA THR A 255 18.99 5.76 -23.43
C THR A 255 17.89 6.70 -22.92
N PHE A 256 18.28 7.89 -22.43
CA PHE A 256 17.36 8.97 -22.13
C PHE A 256 16.64 9.45 -23.41
N CYS A 257 15.32 9.27 -23.49
CA CYS A 257 14.50 9.92 -24.50
C CYS A 257 14.07 11.31 -24.02
N SER A 258 14.56 12.35 -24.70
CA SER A 258 14.08 13.73 -24.61
C SER A 258 12.93 13.95 -25.60
N SER A 259 11.68 13.97 -25.12
CA SER A 259 10.55 14.60 -25.84
C SER A 259 9.41 14.94 -24.85
N PRO A 260 8.84 16.16 -24.87
CA PRO A 260 7.88 16.59 -23.86
C PRO A 260 6.45 16.40 -24.34
N LYS A 261 5.79 15.30 -23.98
CA LYS A 261 4.31 15.24 -23.92
C LYS A 261 3.86 14.33 -22.77
N TYR A 262 3.29 14.97 -21.75
CA TYR A 262 2.59 14.44 -20.56
C TYR A 262 3.35 13.41 -19.71
N SER A 263 3.64 13.76 -18.45
CA SER A 263 4.41 12.92 -17.52
C SER A 263 3.66 12.64 -16.21
N CYS A 264 3.46 11.36 -15.88
CA CYS A 264 3.14 10.89 -14.55
C CYS A 264 4.46 10.67 -13.81
N LEU A 265 4.72 11.44 -12.75
CA LEU A 265 5.98 11.39 -12.02
C LEU A 265 5.76 10.73 -10.67
N PHE A 266 6.21 9.49 -10.52
CA PHE A 266 6.22 8.77 -9.25
C PHE A 266 7.58 8.89 -8.59
N ASN A 267 7.63 9.48 -7.41
CA ASN A 267 8.84 9.54 -6.61
C ASN A 267 8.78 8.49 -5.49
N TRP A 268 9.52 7.39 -5.65
CA TRP A 268 9.64 6.31 -4.65
C TRP A 268 10.95 6.43 -3.87
N ASN A 269 11.21 7.60 -3.30
CA ASN A 269 12.31 7.77 -2.34
C ASN A 269 11.91 7.21 -0.97
N CYS A 270 11.96 5.89 -0.83
CA CYS A 270 12.22 5.27 0.47
C CYS A 270 13.72 4.96 0.55
N CYS A 271 14.49 5.92 1.06
CA CYS A 271 15.82 5.70 1.61
C CYS A 271 15.85 6.25 3.03
N PHE A 272 16.42 5.44 3.90
CA PHE A 272 16.61 5.63 5.32
C PHE A 272 17.45 6.88 5.61
N ALA A 273 17.09 7.58 6.68
CA ALA A 273 18.05 8.15 7.61
C ALA A 273 17.70 7.60 9.00
#